data_AF-A0A7C7JZP8-F1
#
_entry.id   AF-A0A7C7JZP8-F1
#
_cell.length_a   1.000
_cell.length_b   1.000
_cell.length_c   1.000
_cell.angle_alpha   90.00
_cell.angle_beta   90.00
_cell.angle_gamma   90.00
#
_symmetry.space_group_name_H-M   'P 1'
#
loop_
_entity.id
_entity.type
_entity.pdbx_description
1 polymer ?
#
loop_
_entity_poly.entity_id
_entity_poly.type
_entity_poly.pdbx_seq_one_letter_code
_entity_poly.pdbx_strand_id
1 'polypeptide(L)'
;RQWEFNLEEGYLDTSRLARIIANPTHKLSFKKEKNIEFKDTVVTLLIDNSGSMRGRPITVAALCSDILARTLERCLIKTEILGFTTKAWKGGQSREKWINDKKPSKPGRLNDLRHIIYKAGDAPWRRSKKNLGLLLREGILKENVDGEALLWAYNRLRIRQEKRKVLIVISDGAPVDDSTLSVNPGNYLEKNLRDTISDIENNSNIELVAIGIGHDVSRYYSNAVTIMDVDQLGEVLLNELSNIFVTKKKYN
;
A
#
# COMPACT_ATOMS: atom_id res chain seq x y z
N ARG A 1 -11.22 -21.27 0.93
CA ARG A 1 -12.40 -21.69 1.72
C ARG A 1 -11.89 -22.40 2.96
N GLN A 2 -12.08 -21.84 4.14
CA GLN A 2 -11.65 -22.46 5.39
C GLN A 2 -12.86 -23.15 6.01
N TRP A 3 -12.70 -24.43 6.34
CA TRP A 3 -13.76 -25.27 6.87
C TRP A 3 -13.46 -25.56 8.33
N GLU A 4 -14.48 -25.44 9.17
CA GLU A 4 -14.47 -25.97 10.52
C GLU A 4 -14.97 -27.41 10.47
N PHE A 5 -14.21 -28.33 11.03
CA PHE A 5 -14.48 -29.77 10.99
C PHE A 5 -14.86 -30.27 12.38
N ASN A 6 -15.34 -31.51 12.46
CA ASN A 6 -15.78 -32.13 13.70
C ASN A 6 -16.99 -31.42 14.32
N LEU A 7 -17.99 -31.08 13.51
CA LEU A 7 -19.22 -30.44 14.00
C LEU A 7 -20.37 -31.45 14.09
N GLU A 8 -21.28 -31.23 15.05
CA GLU A 8 -22.51 -32.03 15.19
C GLU A 8 -23.56 -31.68 14.13
N GLU A 9 -23.47 -30.50 13.51
CA GLU A 9 -24.39 -30.02 12.48
C GLU A 9 -23.63 -29.27 11.35
N GLY A 10 -24.23 -29.20 10.15
CA GLY A 10 -23.68 -28.48 9.00
C GLY A 10 -23.70 -29.30 7.71
N TYR A 11 -22.70 -29.07 6.83
CA TYR A 11 -22.50 -29.89 5.64
C TYR A 11 -21.80 -31.20 6.00
N LEU A 12 -22.25 -32.32 5.44
CA LEU A 12 -21.61 -33.61 5.69
C LEU A 12 -20.16 -33.60 5.19
N ASP A 13 -19.21 -34.01 6.03
CA ASP A 13 -17.83 -34.14 5.59
C ASP A 13 -17.64 -35.43 4.78
N THR A 14 -17.77 -35.32 3.46
CA THR A 14 -17.66 -36.46 2.53
C THR A 14 -16.35 -37.21 2.60
N SER A 15 -15.26 -36.58 3.07
CA SER A 15 -13.97 -37.25 3.27
C SER A 15 -14.00 -38.32 4.37
N ARG A 16 -15.05 -38.33 5.21
CA ARG A 16 -15.23 -39.24 6.35
C ARG A 16 -16.37 -40.22 6.17
N LEU A 17 -16.92 -40.33 4.95
CA LEU A 17 -18.09 -41.17 4.66
C LEU A 17 -17.90 -42.63 5.13
N ALA A 18 -16.72 -43.22 4.90
CA ALA A 18 -16.42 -44.59 5.31
C ALA A 18 -16.58 -44.80 6.83
N ARG A 19 -16.19 -43.79 7.63
CA ARG A 19 -16.32 -43.84 9.09
C ARG A 19 -17.78 -43.66 9.53
N ILE A 20 -18.54 -42.83 8.84
CA ILE A 20 -19.97 -42.60 9.10
C ILE A 20 -20.76 -43.89 8.82
N ILE A 21 -20.44 -44.58 7.72
CA ILE A 21 -21.07 -45.86 7.35
C ILE A 21 -20.71 -46.96 8.37
N ALA A 22 -19.44 -47.05 8.75
CA ALA A 22 -18.97 -48.07 9.70
C ALA A 22 -19.48 -47.82 11.14
N ASN A 23 -19.72 -46.58 11.54
CA ASN A 23 -20.25 -46.24 12.85
C ASN A 23 -21.20 -45.03 12.80
N PRO A 24 -22.51 -45.26 12.56
CA PRO A 24 -23.49 -44.20 12.35
C PRO A 24 -23.78 -43.33 13.57
N THR A 25 -23.45 -43.80 14.79
CA THR A 25 -23.69 -43.05 16.03
C THR A 25 -22.56 -42.07 16.36
N HIS A 26 -21.49 -42.06 15.56
CA HIS A 26 -20.35 -41.19 15.77
C HIS A 26 -20.72 -39.72 15.47
N LYS A 27 -20.79 -38.91 16.53
CA LYS A 27 -20.99 -37.46 16.45
C LYS A 27 -19.80 -36.77 15.75
N LEU A 28 -19.91 -35.48 15.40
CA LEU A 28 -18.81 -34.69 14.82
C LEU A 28 -18.45 -35.07 13.36
N SER A 29 -19.46 -35.37 12.54
CA SER A 29 -19.31 -35.79 11.14
C SER A 29 -19.61 -34.67 10.12
N PHE A 30 -19.91 -33.48 10.61
CA PHE A 30 -20.23 -32.32 9.79
C PHE A 30 -19.08 -31.32 9.76
N LYS A 31 -19.11 -30.46 8.74
CA LYS A 31 -18.25 -29.31 8.56
C LYS A 31 -19.07 -28.09 8.20
N LYS A 32 -18.62 -26.91 8.59
CA LYS A 32 -19.25 -25.64 8.27
C LYS A 32 -18.23 -24.73 7.61
N GLU A 33 -18.66 -24.01 6.57
CA GLU A 33 -17.79 -23.00 5.98
C GLU A 33 -17.67 -21.86 6.99
N LYS A 34 -16.43 -21.51 7.37
CA LYS A 34 -16.21 -20.40 8.30
C LYS A 34 -16.50 -19.09 7.58
N ASN A 35 -17.47 -18.32 8.07
CA ASN A 35 -17.72 -16.96 7.60
C ASN A 35 -16.61 -16.04 8.12
N ILE A 36 -15.59 -15.87 7.28
CA ILE A 36 -14.50 -14.93 7.51
C ILE A 36 -14.97 -13.58 6.94
N GLU A 37 -15.31 -12.61 7.79
CA GLU A 37 -15.75 -11.24 7.40
C GLU A 37 -14.69 -10.46 6.61
N PHE A 38 -13.44 -10.92 6.58
CA PHE A 38 -12.30 -10.24 5.95
C PHE A 38 -12.38 -10.12 4.42
N LYS A 39 -13.36 -10.74 3.76
CA LYS A 39 -13.50 -10.73 2.30
C LYS A 39 -13.79 -9.34 1.73
N ASP A 40 -14.18 -8.38 2.56
CA ASP A 40 -14.56 -7.02 2.13
C ASP A 40 -13.49 -5.97 2.49
N THR A 41 -12.22 -6.36 2.36
CA THR A 41 -11.06 -5.50 2.62
C THR A 41 -10.22 -5.34 1.35
N VAL A 42 -9.74 -4.11 1.12
CA VAL A 42 -8.74 -3.80 0.11
C VAL A 42 -7.55 -3.07 0.74
N VAL A 43 -6.35 -3.49 0.34
CA VAL A 43 -5.08 -2.87 0.76
C VAL A 43 -4.40 -2.27 -0.47
N THR A 44 -4.00 -1.01 -0.41
CA THR A 44 -3.20 -0.35 -1.45
C THR A 44 -1.82 -0.05 -0.91
N LEU A 45 -0.78 -0.52 -1.58
CA LEU A 45 0.60 -0.17 -1.31
C LEU A 45 1.01 0.97 -2.25
N LEU A 46 1.46 2.10 -1.70
CA LEU A 46 2.02 3.22 -2.45
C LEU A 46 3.52 3.31 -2.19
N ILE A 47 4.32 3.03 -3.21
CA ILE A 47 5.79 2.92 -3.09
C ILE A 47 6.46 4.16 -3.67
N ASP A 48 7.35 4.76 -2.89
CA ASP A 48 8.22 5.82 -3.37
C ASP A 48 9.25 5.25 -4.36
N ASN A 49 9.26 5.80 -5.57
CA ASN A 49 10.27 5.54 -6.59
C ASN A 49 11.17 6.77 -6.78
N SER A 50 11.57 7.42 -5.68
CA SER A 50 12.53 8.50 -5.64
C SER A 50 13.99 8.02 -5.81
N GLY A 51 14.89 8.93 -6.14
CA GLY A 51 16.30 8.66 -6.32
C GLY A 51 17.01 8.27 -5.02
N SER A 52 16.50 8.72 -3.87
CA SER A 52 17.00 8.32 -2.55
C SER A 52 16.73 6.85 -2.26
N MET A 53 15.66 6.28 -2.84
CA MET A 53 15.32 4.87 -2.70
C MET A 53 16.29 3.93 -3.46
N ARG A 54 17.22 4.46 -4.26
CA ARG A 54 18.12 3.68 -5.11
C ARG A 54 18.91 2.62 -4.34
N GLY A 55 19.05 1.44 -4.94
CA GLY A 55 19.84 0.34 -4.39
C GLY A 55 19.08 -0.46 -3.34
N ARG A 56 19.57 -0.44 -2.08
CA ARG A 56 19.00 -1.27 -1.00
C ARG A 56 17.56 -0.89 -0.66
N PRO A 57 17.17 0.40 -0.44
CA PRO A 57 15.83 0.75 0.01
C PRO A 57 14.71 0.27 -0.94
N ILE A 58 14.85 0.49 -2.25
CA ILE A 58 13.85 0.04 -3.23
C ILE A 58 13.77 -1.49 -3.32
N THR A 59 14.89 -2.18 -3.09
CA THR A 59 14.92 -3.65 -3.00
C THR A 59 14.11 -4.12 -1.79
N VAL A 60 14.28 -3.49 -0.62
CA VAL A 60 13.48 -3.80 0.57
C VAL A 60 12.00 -3.50 0.33
N ALA A 61 11.68 -2.35 -0.28
CA ALA A 61 10.30 -2.00 -0.61
C ALA A 61 9.64 -3.01 -1.56
N ALA A 62 10.38 -3.49 -2.57
CA ALA A 62 9.90 -4.52 -3.50
C ALA A 62 9.65 -5.87 -2.80
N LEU A 63 10.56 -6.30 -1.92
CA LEU A 63 10.40 -7.52 -1.12
C LEU A 63 9.22 -7.42 -0.15
N CYS A 64 9.12 -6.30 0.57
CA CYS A 64 8.00 -5.96 1.44
C CYS A 64 6.67 -6.11 0.68
N SER A 65 6.59 -5.48 -0.50
CA SER A 65 5.39 -5.50 -1.34
C SER A 65 5.06 -6.89 -1.88
N ASP A 66 6.07 -7.70 -2.25
CA ASP A 66 5.90 -9.09 -2.67
C ASP A 66 5.30 -9.94 -1.56
N ILE A 67 5.88 -9.88 -0.36
CA ILE A 67 5.46 -10.67 0.79
C ILE A 67 4.05 -10.28 1.23
N LEU A 68 3.76 -8.98 1.36
CA LEU A 68 2.45 -8.47 1.74
C LEU A 68 1.39 -8.89 0.71
N ALA A 69 1.59 -8.60 -0.57
CA ALA A 69 0.59 -8.90 -1.58
C ALA A 69 0.32 -10.40 -1.72
N ARG A 70 1.36 -11.24 -1.66
CA ARG A 70 1.18 -12.71 -1.69
C ARG A 70 0.44 -13.23 -0.47
N THR A 71 0.70 -12.66 0.71
CA THR A 71 0.10 -13.11 1.96
C THR A 71 -1.37 -12.67 2.05
N LEU A 72 -1.64 -11.40 1.74
CA LEU A 72 -3.00 -10.84 1.73
C LEU A 72 -3.90 -11.53 0.70
N GLU A 73 -3.41 -11.82 -0.51
CA GLU A 73 -4.21 -12.53 -1.52
C GLU A 73 -4.53 -13.98 -1.11
N ARG A 74 -3.64 -14.66 -0.38
CA ARG A 74 -3.94 -16.00 0.19
C ARG A 74 -5.08 -15.93 1.21
N CYS A 75 -5.21 -14.79 1.88
CA CYS A 75 -6.31 -14.48 2.79
C CYS A 75 -7.55 -13.88 2.08
N LEU A 76 -7.57 -13.87 0.74
CA LEU A 76 -8.65 -13.31 -0.10
C LEU A 76 -8.85 -11.80 0.06
N ILE A 77 -7.83 -11.07 0.52
CA ILE A 77 -7.82 -9.62 0.58
C ILE A 77 -7.30 -9.07 -0.76
N LYS A 78 -8.04 -8.13 -1.34
CA LYS A 78 -7.61 -7.50 -2.59
C LYS A 78 -6.44 -6.57 -2.32
N THR A 79 -5.43 -6.60 -3.18
CA THR A 79 -4.22 -5.79 -3.01
C THR A 79 -3.91 -5.01 -4.28
N GLU A 80 -3.74 -3.70 -4.17
CA GLU A 80 -3.23 -2.82 -5.23
C GLU A 80 -1.77 -2.42 -4.92
N ILE A 81 -0.91 -2.36 -5.93
CA ILE A 81 0.48 -1.90 -5.78
C ILE A 81 0.73 -0.77 -6.76
N LEU A 82 1.03 0.39 -6.20
CA LEU A 82 1.27 1.66 -6.88
C LEU A 82 2.70 2.12 -6.64
N GLY A 83 3.22 2.88 -7.60
CA GLY A 83 4.47 3.61 -7.50
C GLY A 83 4.28 5.06 -7.86
N PHE A 84 5.12 5.94 -7.31
CA PHE A 84 5.14 7.34 -7.69
C PHE A 84 6.55 7.87 -7.80
N THR A 85 6.74 8.78 -8.75
CA THR A 85 7.98 9.51 -9.01
C THR A 85 7.64 10.67 -9.95
N THR A 86 8.65 11.35 -10.46
CA THR A 86 8.52 12.39 -11.49
C THR A 86 8.90 11.85 -12.87
N LYS A 87 8.41 12.49 -13.95
CA LYS A 87 8.78 12.07 -15.32
C LYS A 87 10.21 12.45 -15.66
N ALA A 88 10.67 13.59 -15.15
CA ALA A 88 11.98 14.16 -15.40
C ALA A 88 12.59 14.68 -14.10
N TRP A 89 13.92 14.79 -14.10
CA TRP A 89 14.62 15.56 -13.09
C TRP A 89 14.41 17.05 -13.36
N LYS A 90 14.31 17.85 -12.30
CA LYS A 90 14.31 19.32 -12.36
C LYS A 90 13.20 19.88 -13.24
N GLY A 91 12.02 19.24 -13.20
CA GLY A 91 10.77 19.92 -13.54
C GLY A 91 10.13 19.62 -14.90
N GLY A 92 10.85 18.98 -15.82
CA GLY A 92 10.29 18.55 -17.11
C GLY A 92 9.50 19.65 -17.86
N GLN A 93 8.38 19.26 -18.47
CA GLN A 93 7.53 20.16 -19.27
C GLN A 93 6.86 21.23 -18.42
N SER A 94 6.50 20.90 -17.16
CA SER A 94 5.93 21.87 -16.21
C SER A 94 6.87 23.06 -15.99
N ARG A 95 8.17 22.82 -15.83
CA ARG A 95 9.18 23.87 -15.67
C ARG A 95 9.43 24.64 -16.96
N GLU A 96 9.55 23.93 -18.10
CA GLU A 96 9.74 24.56 -19.40
C GLU A 96 8.57 25.51 -19.74
N LYS A 97 7.33 25.06 -19.52
CA LYS A 97 6.14 25.87 -19.71
C LYS A 97 6.18 27.13 -18.85
N TRP A 98 6.52 27.01 -17.57
CA TRP A 98 6.63 28.17 -16.67
C TRP A 98 7.68 29.19 -17.15
N ILE A 99 8.83 28.73 -17.66
CA ILE A 99 9.85 29.60 -18.25
C ILE A 99 9.32 30.31 -19.50
N ASN A 100 8.66 29.57 -20.39
CA ASN A 100 8.09 30.10 -21.63
C ASN A 100 6.96 31.12 -21.36
N ASP A 101 6.20 30.91 -20.30
CA ASP A 101 5.15 31.82 -19.82
C ASP A 101 5.72 33.08 -19.11
N LYS A 102 7.03 33.32 -19.23
CA LYS A 102 7.76 34.44 -18.61
C LYS A 102 7.76 34.43 -17.08
N LYS A 103 7.79 33.23 -16.48
CA LYS A 103 7.96 33.01 -15.04
C LYS A 103 6.90 33.73 -14.18
N PRO A 104 5.60 33.48 -14.39
CA PRO A 104 4.55 34.08 -13.57
C PRO A 104 4.78 33.79 -12.07
N SER A 105 4.41 34.75 -11.22
CA SER A 105 4.55 34.62 -9.76
C SER A 105 3.64 33.52 -9.21
N LYS A 106 4.05 32.90 -8.10
CA LYS A 106 3.32 31.81 -7.42
C LYS A 106 3.02 30.62 -8.34
N PRO A 107 4.05 29.98 -8.92
CA PRO A 107 3.86 28.92 -9.92
C PRO A 107 3.25 27.62 -9.37
N GLY A 108 3.32 27.40 -8.06
CA GLY A 108 3.01 26.10 -7.47
C GLY A 108 4.03 25.02 -7.87
N ARG A 109 3.58 23.76 -7.97
CA ARG A 109 4.42 22.64 -8.41
C ARG A 109 4.89 22.83 -9.86
N LEU A 110 6.19 22.60 -10.09
CA LEU A 110 6.85 22.73 -11.39
C LEU A 110 7.54 21.45 -11.86
N ASN A 111 7.04 20.26 -11.51
CA ASN A 111 7.55 19.00 -12.06
C ASN A 111 6.44 18.06 -12.48
N ASP A 112 6.62 17.38 -13.61
CA ASP A 112 5.66 16.43 -14.14
C ASP A 112 5.61 15.16 -13.29
N LEU A 113 4.42 14.75 -12.87
CA LEU A 113 4.22 13.53 -12.09
C LEU A 113 4.23 12.28 -12.97
N ARG A 114 4.74 11.19 -12.40
CA ARG A 114 4.66 9.83 -12.95
C ARG A 114 4.11 8.90 -11.88
N HIS A 115 2.86 8.49 -12.09
CA HIS A 115 2.21 7.46 -11.30
C HIS A 115 2.25 6.13 -12.04
N ILE A 116 2.54 5.05 -11.32
CA ILE A 116 2.76 3.71 -11.87
C ILE A 116 1.81 2.75 -11.19
N ILE A 117 1.09 1.94 -11.96
CA ILE A 117 0.27 0.84 -11.44
C ILE A 117 1.02 -0.46 -11.72
N TYR A 118 1.73 -0.98 -10.72
CA TYR A 118 2.42 -2.27 -10.86
C TYR A 118 1.43 -3.43 -10.84
N LYS A 119 0.39 -3.31 -10.01
CA LYS A 119 -0.69 -4.30 -9.87
C LYS A 119 -1.99 -3.58 -9.53
N ALA A 120 -3.01 -3.73 -10.36
CA ALA A 120 -4.36 -3.26 -10.02
C ALA A 120 -5.00 -4.14 -8.92
N GLY A 121 -5.90 -3.56 -8.13
CA GLY A 121 -6.56 -4.26 -7.00
C GLY A 121 -7.23 -5.59 -7.37
N ASP A 122 -7.85 -5.69 -8.55
CA ASP A 122 -8.54 -6.90 -9.03
C ASP A 122 -7.64 -7.82 -9.88
N ALA A 123 -6.42 -7.40 -10.19
CA ALA A 123 -5.48 -8.21 -10.96
C ALA A 123 -4.80 -9.24 -10.05
N PRO A 124 -4.77 -10.55 -10.37
CA PRO A 124 -4.14 -11.54 -9.51
C PRO A 124 -2.62 -11.35 -9.45
N TRP A 125 -2.02 -11.57 -8.27
CA TRP A 125 -0.58 -11.46 -8.02
C TRP A 125 0.27 -12.15 -9.10
N ARG A 126 -0.09 -13.40 -9.44
CA ARG A 126 0.66 -14.23 -10.39
C ARG A 126 0.87 -13.57 -11.75
N ARG A 127 -0.07 -12.72 -12.20
CA ARG A 127 0.03 -12.00 -13.47
C ARG A 127 0.86 -10.72 -13.37
N SER A 128 0.92 -10.12 -12.18
CA SER A 128 1.56 -8.83 -11.95
C SER A 128 2.98 -8.95 -11.38
N LYS A 129 3.43 -10.16 -10.99
CA LYS A 129 4.78 -10.41 -10.45
C LYS A 129 5.90 -9.83 -11.31
N LYS A 130 5.81 -9.96 -12.64
CA LYS A 130 6.82 -9.41 -13.56
C LYS A 130 6.88 -7.88 -13.52
N ASN A 131 5.75 -7.21 -13.29
CA ASN A 131 5.68 -5.76 -13.24
C ASN A 131 6.46 -5.20 -12.03
N LEU A 132 6.52 -5.95 -10.92
CA LEU A 132 7.29 -5.51 -9.75
C LEU A 132 8.80 -5.50 -9.99
N GLY A 133 9.30 -6.26 -10.96
CA GLY A 133 10.68 -6.11 -11.42
C GLY A 133 10.98 -4.70 -11.94
N LEU A 134 9.97 -3.93 -12.38
CA LEU A 134 10.13 -2.54 -12.78
C LEU A 134 10.43 -1.62 -11.60
N LEU A 135 10.09 -1.97 -10.35
CA LEU A 135 10.50 -1.20 -9.17
C LEU A 135 12.03 -1.05 -9.11
N LEU A 136 12.75 -2.09 -9.55
CA LEU A 136 14.21 -2.15 -9.51
C LEU A 136 14.87 -1.48 -10.72
N ARG A 137 14.09 -0.89 -11.65
CA ARG A 137 14.64 -0.26 -12.85
C ARG A 137 15.15 1.14 -12.52
N GLU A 138 16.47 1.29 -12.46
CA GLU A 138 17.18 2.54 -12.19
C GLU A 138 16.66 3.77 -12.95
N GLY A 139 16.32 3.63 -14.23
CA GLY A 139 15.82 4.74 -15.05
C GLY A 139 14.45 5.32 -14.64
N ILE A 140 13.74 4.65 -13.73
CA ILE A 140 12.46 5.12 -13.19
C ILE A 140 12.70 6.10 -12.04
N LEU A 141 13.72 5.88 -11.21
CA LEU A 141 13.90 6.60 -9.95
C LEU A 141 14.37 8.05 -10.15
N LYS A 142 13.55 9.02 -9.71
CA LYS A 142 13.76 10.47 -9.87
C LYS A 142 13.35 11.26 -8.61
N GLU A 143 12.72 12.42 -8.74
CA GLU A 143 12.23 13.22 -7.62
C GLU A 143 10.85 12.74 -7.16
N ASN A 144 10.44 13.16 -5.97
CA ASN A 144 9.17 12.78 -5.33
C ASN A 144 8.32 13.99 -4.94
N VAL A 145 7.00 13.81 -5.10
CA VAL A 145 5.95 14.78 -4.74
C VAL A 145 4.87 14.02 -3.96
N ASP A 146 5.22 13.67 -2.74
CA ASP A 146 4.52 12.66 -1.93
C ASP A 146 3.07 13.05 -1.63
N GLY A 147 2.78 14.31 -1.33
CA GLY A 147 1.40 14.75 -1.05
C GLY A 147 0.45 14.55 -2.23
N GLU A 148 0.87 14.91 -3.45
CA GLU A 148 0.06 14.67 -4.66
C GLU A 148 -0.04 13.17 -4.99
N ALA A 149 1.02 12.39 -4.75
CA ALA A 149 0.99 10.94 -4.93
C ALA A 149 0.05 10.24 -3.93
N LEU A 150 0.07 10.68 -2.67
CA LEU A 150 -0.78 10.18 -1.60
C LEU A 150 -2.25 10.49 -1.90
N LEU A 151 -2.54 11.73 -2.33
CA LEU A 151 -3.87 12.12 -2.76
C LEU A 151 -4.35 11.31 -3.97
N TRP A 152 -3.46 11.01 -4.91
CA TRP A 152 -3.77 10.14 -6.05
C TRP A 152 -4.15 8.72 -5.61
N ALA A 153 -3.35 8.09 -4.75
CA ALA A 153 -3.64 6.76 -4.22
C ALA A 153 -4.93 6.74 -3.38
N TYR A 154 -5.13 7.75 -2.54
CA TYR A 154 -6.36 7.96 -1.77
C TYR A 154 -7.59 8.00 -2.67
N ASN A 155 -7.57 8.81 -3.73
CA ASN A 155 -8.72 8.95 -4.64
C ASN A 155 -9.05 7.64 -5.37
N ARG A 156 -8.03 6.85 -5.73
CA ARG A 156 -8.23 5.50 -6.31
C ARG A 156 -8.88 4.55 -5.31
N LEU A 157 -8.41 4.59 -4.06
CA LEU A 157 -8.89 3.71 -3.01
C LEU A 157 -10.29 4.09 -2.54
N ARG A 158 -10.62 5.39 -2.47
CA ARG A 158 -11.92 5.91 -2.01
C ARG A 158 -13.10 5.39 -2.84
N ILE A 159 -12.93 5.25 -4.15
CA ILE A 159 -14.00 4.78 -5.07
C ILE A 159 -14.18 3.25 -5.06
N ARG A 160 -13.35 2.51 -4.32
CA ARG A 160 -13.46 1.06 -4.17
C ARG A 160 -14.72 0.68 -3.37
N GLN A 161 -15.37 -0.41 -3.78
CA GLN A 161 -16.59 -0.91 -3.15
C GLN A 161 -16.32 -1.60 -1.81
N GLU A 162 -15.08 -2.05 -1.58
CA GLU A 162 -14.72 -2.73 -0.34
C GLU A 162 -14.94 -1.84 0.89
N LYS A 163 -15.58 -2.39 1.93
CA LYS A 163 -15.90 -1.64 3.16
C LYS A 163 -14.66 -1.14 3.87
N ARG A 164 -13.69 -2.04 4.09
CA ARG A 164 -12.44 -1.72 4.77
C ARG A 164 -11.36 -1.38 3.76
N LYS A 165 -10.71 -0.24 3.94
CA LYS A 165 -9.73 0.32 3.01
C LYS A 165 -8.48 0.70 3.79
N VAL A 166 -7.35 0.10 3.43
CA VAL A 166 -6.05 0.39 4.04
C VAL A 166 -5.11 0.91 2.97
N LEU A 167 -4.47 2.05 3.23
CA LEU A 167 -3.43 2.65 2.39
C LEU A 167 -2.11 2.58 3.15
N ILE A 168 -1.16 1.83 2.61
CA ILE A 168 0.18 1.68 3.17
C ILE A 168 1.16 2.42 2.28
N VAL A 169 1.85 3.42 2.82
CA VAL A 169 2.90 4.17 2.13
C VAL A 169 4.26 3.54 2.47
N ILE A 170 5.11 3.31 1.48
CA ILE A 170 6.49 2.86 1.67
C ILE A 170 7.42 3.93 1.10
N SER A 171 8.16 4.63 1.96
CA SER A 171 9.01 5.77 1.58
C SER A 171 10.27 5.82 2.45
N ASP A 172 11.29 6.52 1.97
CA ASP A 172 12.53 6.80 2.69
C ASP A 172 12.63 8.26 3.21
N GLY A 173 11.55 9.05 3.19
CA GLY A 173 11.55 10.29 3.97
C GLY A 173 10.67 11.42 3.46
N ALA A 174 11.32 12.55 3.18
CA ALA A 174 10.67 13.82 2.89
C ALA A 174 10.52 14.04 1.37
N PRO A 175 9.50 14.81 0.94
CA PRO A 175 9.33 15.12 -0.47
C PRO A 175 10.40 16.10 -0.95
N VAL A 176 11.04 15.78 -2.08
CA VAL A 176 12.10 16.58 -2.69
C VAL A 176 11.89 16.65 -4.21
N ASP A 177 11.56 17.86 -4.69
CA ASP A 177 11.61 18.24 -6.10
C ASP A 177 12.28 19.62 -6.23
N ASP A 178 13.48 19.64 -6.81
CA ASP A 178 14.35 20.81 -6.96
C ASP A 178 13.64 21.94 -7.72
N SER A 179 12.89 21.58 -8.77
CA SER A 179 12.22 22.57 -9.62
C SER A 179 11.18 23.36 -8.83
N THR A 180 10.32 22.67 -8.10
CA THR A 180 9.31 23.30 -7.25
C THR A 180 9.94 24.06 -6.10
N LEU A 181 10.90 23.47 -5.38
CA LEU A 181 11.51 24.09 -4.20
C LEU A 181 12.37 25.31 -4.54
N SER A 182 12.92 25.39 -5.76
CA SER A 182 13.75 26.54 -6.18
C SER A 182 12.99 27.87 -6.30
N VAL A 183 11.66 27.85 -6.39
CA VAL A 183 10.83 29.05 -6.65
C VAL A 183 9.59 29.15 -5.76
N ASN A 184 9.50 28.29 -4.75
CA ASN A 184 8.45 28.31 -3.72
C ASN A 184 9.12 28.34 -2.33
N PRO A 185 8.37 28.59 -1.24
CA PRO A 185 8.90 28.43 0.11
C PRO A 185 9.51 27.03 0.33
N GLY A 186 10.59 26.94 1.12
CA GLY A 186 11.34 25.69 1.29
C GLY A 186 10.52 24.53 1.89
N ASN A 187 9.41 24.83 2.56
CA ASN A 187 8.49 23.84 3.10
C ASN A 187 7.26 23.59 2.21
N TYR A 188 7.24 24.04 0.96
CA TYR A 188 6.06 23.97 0.08
C TYR A 188 5.54 22.54 -0.09
N LEU A 189 6.43 21.59 -0.41
CA LEU A 189 6.08 20.19 -0.60
C LEU A 189 5.76 19.49 0.74
N GLU A 190 6.54 19.79 1.79
CA GLU A 190 6.30 19.23 3.12
C GLU A 190 4.93 19.66 3.66
N LYS A 191 4.57 20.93 3.49
CA LYS A 191 3.26 21.44 3.87
C LYS A 191 2.15 20.69 3.13
N ASN A 192 2.28 20.52 1.81
CA ASN A 192 1.30 19.76 1.04
C ASN A 192 1.17 18.30 1.51
N LEU A 193 2.28 17.64 1.84
CA LEU A 193 2.26 16.28 2.40
C LEU A 193 1.53 16.25 3.74
N ARG A 194 1.87 17.16 4.67
CA ARG A 194 1.22 17.23 6.00
C ARG A 194 -0.28 17.51 5.91
N ASP A 195 -0.68 18.47 5.07
CA ASP A 195 -2.08 18.80 4.84
C ASP A 195 -2.83 17.57 4.30
N THR A 196 -2.24 16.86 3.33
CA THR A 196 -2.85 15.64 2.74
C THR A 196 -2.96 14.50 3.75
N ILE A 197 -1.92 14.26 4.57
CA ILE A 197 -1.97 13.23 5.62
C ILE A 197 -3.07 13.57 6.63
N SER A 198 -3.10 14.82 7.12
CA SER A 198 -4.10 15.29 8.08
C SER A 198 -5.52 15.11 7.54
N ASP A 199 -5.75 15.42 6.27
CA ASP A 199 -7.05 15.24 5.63
C ASP A 199 -7.47 13.77 5.55
N ILE A 200 -6.54 12.87 5.23
CA ILE A 200 -6.84 11.43 5.15
C ILE A 200 -7.09 10.86 6.54
N GLU A 201 -6.24 11.16 7.52
CA GLU A 201 -6.33 10.60 8.88
C GLU A 201 -7.58 11.11 9.63
N ASN A 202 -7.97 12.38 9.44
CA ASN A 202 -9.06 12.99 10.21
C ASN A 202 -10.42 12.98 9.49
N ASN A 203 -10.44 13.01 8.15
CA ASN A 203 -11.66 13.22 7.37
C ASN A 203 -12.04 12.03 6.47
N SER A 204 -11.41 10.86 6.66
CA SER A 204 -11.70 9.68 5.85
C SER A 204 -11.85 8.40 6.67
N ASN A 205 -12.49 7.39 6.07
CA ASN A 205 -12.58 6.03 6.62
C ASN A 205 -11.46 5.12 6.10
N ILE A 206 -10.41 5.68 5.51
CA ILE A 206 -9.27 4.94 4.99
C ILE A 206 -8.18 4.92 6.07
N GLU A 207 -7.77 3.72 6.46
CA GLU A 207 -6.67 3.53 7.40
C GLU A 207 -5.35 3.84 6.69
N LEU A 208 -4.62 4.87 7.16
CA LEU A 208 -3.32 5.25 6.63
C LEU A 208 -2.21 4.71 7.54
N VAL A 209 -1.25 4.01 6.93
CA VAL A 209 -0.07 3.47 7.59
C VAL A 209 1.17 3.80 6.76
N ALA A 210 2.29 4.12 7.40
CA ALA A 210 3.55 4.35 6.71
C ALA A 210 4.65 3.37 7.17
N ILE A 211 5.42 2.89 6.20
CA ILE A 211 6.62 2.08 6.41
C ILE A 211 7.81 2.90 5.91
N GLY A 212 8.60 3.40 6.86
CA GLY A 212 9.85 4.10 6.60
C GLY A 212 10.98 3.10 6.30
N ILE A 213 11.62 3.19 5.14
CA ILE A 213 12.77 2.34 4.80
C ILE A 213 14.06 3.10 5.08
N GLY A 214 14.80 2.70 6.11
CA GLY A 214 16.05 3.34 6.54
C GLY A 214 15.88 4.74 7.15
N HIS A 215 14.65 5.23 7.25
CA HIS A 215 14.33 6.58 7.71
C HIS A 215 13.05 6.58 8.55
N ASP A 216 13.04 7.41 9.60
CA ASP A 216 11.88 7.61 10.45
C ASP A 216 10.86 8.54 9.80
N VAL A 217 9.69 7.98 9.50
CA VAL A 217 8.55 8.69 8.89
C VAL A 217 7.44 9.02 9.91
N SER A 218 7.62 8.69 11.19
CA SER A 218 6.65 8.98 12.27
C SER A 218 6.44 10.49 12.50
N ARG A 219 7.38 11.33 12.07
CA ARG A 219 7.22 12.80 12.06
C ARG A 219 6.11 13.31 11.14
N TYR A 220 5.63 12.46 10.22
CA TYR A 220 4.58 12.79 9.25
C TYR A 220 3.29 12.00 9.50
N TYR A 221 3.41 10.70 9.79
CA TYR A 221 2.27 9.77 9.87
C TYR A 221 1.99 9.35 11.30
N SER A 222 0.72 9.31 11.70
CA SER A 222 0.31 8.90 13.05
C SER A 222 0.54 7.39 13.29
N ASN A 223 0.34 6.57 12.26
CA ASN A 223 0.66 5.14 12.29
C ASN A 223 1.86 4.86 11.39
N ALA A 224 3.04 4.73 11.98
CA ALA A 224 4.29 4.57 11.24
C ALA A 224 5.19 3.49 11.86
N VAL A 225 5.86 2.73 11.00
CA VAL A 225 6.88 1.75 11.38
C VAL A 225 8.13 1.99 10.54
N THR A 226 9.31 1.80 11.12
CA THR A 226 10.58 1.98 10.42
C THR A 226 11.29 0.64 10.29
N ILE A 227 11.75 0.32 9.09
CA ILE A 227 12.58 -0.84 8.79
C ILE A 227 14.00 -0.33 8.54
N MET A 228 14.89 -0.54 9.51
CA MET A 228 16.30 -0.16 9.39
C MET A 228 17.12 -1.23 8.64
N ASP A 229 16.77 -2.49 8.85
CA ASP A 229 17.44 -3.64 8.24
C ASP A 229 16.44 -4.64 7.64
N VAL A 230 16.87 -5.38 6.61
CA VAL A 230 16.15 -6.50 5.99
C VAL A 230 15.85 -7.59 7.01
N ASP A 231 16.70 -7.77 8.02
CA ASP A 231 16.47 -8.76 9.08
C ASP A 231 15.22 -8.42 9.92
N GLN A 232 14.88 -7.14 10.04
CA GLN A 232 13.67 -6.67 10.74
C GLN A 232 12.41 -6.79 9.86
N LEU A 233 12.57 -7.02 8.55
CA LEU A 233 11.46 -7.09 7.60
C LEU A 233 10.43 -8.13 8.02
N GLY A 234 10.88 -9.31 8.45
CA GLY A 234 9.97 -10.40 8.85
C GLY A 234 9.07 -10.01 10.01
N GLU A 235 9.65 -9.46 11.08
CA GLU A 235 8.91 -9.06 12.28
C GLU A 235 7.96 -7.90 11.99
N VAL A 236 8.44 -6.85 11.30
CA VAL A 236 7.61 -5.69 10.94
C VAL A 236 6.45 -6.12 10.05
N LEU A 237 6.70 -6.95 9.04
CA LEU A 237 5.63 -7.45 8.17
C LEU A 237 4.61 -8.32 8.92
N LEU A 238 5.06 -9.14 9.86
CA LEU A 238 4.15 -9.95 10.68
C LEU A 238 3.27 -9.08 11.58
N ASN A 239 3.85 -8.05 12.17
CA ASN A 239 3.11 -7.09 12.99
C ASN A 239 2.10 -6.31 12.15
N GLU A 240 2.49 -5.83 10.96
CA GLU A 240 1.59 -5.13 10.05
C GLU A 240 0.48 -6.02 9.51
N LEU A 241 0.80 -7.26 9.12
CA LEU A 241 -0.22 -8.24 8.78
C LEU A 241 -1.17 -8.48 9.95
N SER A 242 -0.63 -8.63 11.16
CA SER A 242 -1.43 -8.79 12.37
C SER A 242 -2.34 -7.58 12.60
N ASN A 243 -1.84 -6.36 12.42
CA ASN A 243 -2.65 -5.15 12.52
C ASN A 243 -3.78 -5.15 11.48
N ILE A 244 -3.50 -5.52 10.23
CA ILE A 244 -4.50 -5.69 9.17
C ILE A 244 -5.51 -6.79 9.54
N PHE A 245 -5.14 -7.83 10.29
CA PHE A 245 -6.06 -8.90 10.70
C PHE A 245 -6.78 -8.64 12.04
N VAL A 246 -6.23 -7.86 12.96
CA VAL A 246 -6.67 -7.77 14.36
C VAL A 246 -7.58 -6.56 14.62
N THR A 247 -7.61 -5.55 13.76
CA THR A 247 -8.39 -4.33 14.03
C THR A 247 -9.90 -4.55 13.90
N LYS A 248 -10.52 -4.80 15.06
CA LYS A 248 -11.91 -4.47 15.41
C LYS A 248 -11.92 -3.19 16.26
N LYS A 249 -12.64 -2.15 15.80
CA LYS A 249 -13.33 -1.03 16.49
C LYS A 249 -13.11 0.29 15.73
N LYS A 250 -14.08 1.19 15.51
CA LYS A 250 -15.44 1.42 16.03
C LYS A 250 -16.31 1.90 14.85
N TYR A 251 -17.41 1.22 14.55
CA TYR A 251 -18.56 1.90 13.97
C TYR A 251 -19.39 2.36 15.16
N ASN A 252 -19.47 3.67 15.37
CA ASN A 252 -20.63 4.28 16.02
C ASN A 252 -21.66 4.53 14.94
#